data_AF-A0A939UTC6-F1
#
_entry.id   AF-A0A939UTC6-F1
#
_cell.length_a   1.000
_cell.length_b   1.000
_cell.length_c   1.000
_cell.angle_alpha   90.00
_cell.angle_beta   90.00
_cell.angle_gamma   90.00
#
_symmetry.space_group_name_H-M   'P 1'
#
loop_
_entity.id
_entity.type
_entity.pdbx_description
1 polymer ?
#
loop_
_entity_poly.entity_id
_entity_poly.type
_entity_poly.pdbx_seq_one_letter_code
_entity_poly.pdbx_strand_id
1 'polypeptide(L)'
;MDKIDGLKFKEMLAGGVKCLELNRATVDELNVFPVPDGDTGTNMFMTVSSALREVNACGSLLIDEIALAFSKGALKGARGNSGVISSQIFKGFSVALSGKAELTAKTFADCLQKGAEIAYGAVTKPKEGTILTVIRVMAETATSLAKSRRKSEFDEFYKKVLDAGEDILQKTPEMLPVLATAGVVDAGGRG
;
A
#
# COMPACT_ATOMS: atom_id res chain seq x y z
N MET A 1 -10.60 -2.71 18.31
CA MET A 1 -11.18 -1.37 18.00
C MET A 1 -12.02 -1.45 16.72
N ASP A 2 -13.18 -0.79 16.61
CA ASP A 2 -14.09 -0.96 15.45
C ASP A 2 -13.85 0.03 14.29
N LYS A 3 -13.17 1.14 14.56
CA LYS A 3 -12.95 2.24 13.62
C LYS A 3 -11.67 3.01 13.93
N ILE A 4 -11.09 3.59 12.90
CA ILE A 4 -9.87 4.40 12.96
C ILE A 4 -10.26 5.86 12.71
N ASP A 5 -9.93 6.74 13.66
CA ASP A 5 -10.05 8.19 13.51
C ASP A 5 -8.81 8.80 12.83
N GLY A 6 -8.83 10.11 12.58
CA GLY A 6 -7.72 10.76 11.90
C GLY A 6 -6.41 10.77 12.69
N LEU A 7 -6.44 10.84 14.03
CA LEU A 7 -5.21 10.78 14.82
C LEU A 7 -4.57 9.40 14.70
N LYS A 8 -5.36 8.33 14.91
CA LYS A 8 -4.89 6.96 14.75
C LYS A 8 -4.44 6.69 13.31
N PHE A 9 -5.12 7.24 12.31
CA PHE A 9 -4.69 7.12 10.92
C PHE A 9 -3.33 7.78 10.66
N LYS A 10 -3.06 8.97 11.21
CA LYS A 10 -1.73 9.59 11.15
C LYS A 10 -0.66 8.72 11.81
N GLU A 11 -0.95 8.15 12.97
CA GLU A 11 -0.05 7.21 13.65
C GLU A 11 0.23 5.97 12.81
N MET A 12 -0.79 5.41 12.16
CA MET A 12 -0.65 4.27 11.23
C MET A 12 0.26 4.62 10.04
N LEU A 13 0.06 5.80 9.42
CA LEU A 13 0.90 6.26 8.31
C LEU A 13 2.36 6.45 8.77
N ALA A 14 2.58 7.06 9.93
CA ALA A 14 3.92 7.23 10.50
C ALA A 14 4.57 5.87 10.83
N GLY A 15 3.81 4.94 11.39
CA GLY A 15 4.25 3.57 11.67
C GLY A 15 4.66 2.81 10.41
N GLY A 16 3.86 2.91 9.34
CA GLY A 16 4.17 2.31 8.04
C GLY A 16 5.47 2.87 7.42
N VAL A 17 5.62 4.21 7.44
CA VAL A 17 6.86 4.87 6.97
C VAL A 17 8.07 4.41 7.77
N LYS A 18 7.94 4.30 9.11
CA LYS A 18 9.02 3.83 9.97
C LYS A 18 9.36 2.36 9.71
N CYS A 19 8.35 1.52 9.48
CA CYS A 19 8.55 0.12 9.14
C CYS A 19 9.34 -0.02 7.84
N LEU A 20 8.97 0.75 6.80
CA LEU A 20 9.68 0.74 5.53
C LEU A 20 11.11 1.29 5.65
N GLU A 21 11.33 2.31 6.49
CA GLU A 21 12.69 2.82 6.79
C GLU A 21 13.60 1.70 7.33
N LEU A 22 13.11 0.95 8.32
CA LEU A 22 13.86 -0.11 8.98
C LEU A 22 14.13 -1.31 8.07
N ASN A 23 13.22 -1.59 7.14
CA ASN A 23 13.32 -2.73 6.22
C ASN A 23 13.81 -2.33 4.82
N ARG A 24 14.20 -1.07 4.61
CA ARG A 24 14.59 -0.51 3.31
C ARG A 24 15.64 -1.37 2.61
N ALA A 25 16.72 -1.71 3.32
CA ALA A 25 17.81 -2.51 2.77
C ALA A 25 17.35 -3.91 2.37
N THR A 26 16.50 -4.55 3.17
CA THR A 26 15.90 -5.84 2.84
C THR A 26 15.02 -5.76 1.60
N VAL A 27 14.26 -4.68 1.40
CA VAL A 27 13.45 -4.49 0.20
C VAL A 27 14.35 -4.23 -1.02
N ASP A 28 15.42 -3.45 -0.86
CA ASP A 28 16.43 -3.20 -1.91
C ASP A 28 17.13 -4.50 -2.33
N GLU A 29 17.44 -5.40 -1.40
CA GLU A 29 18.04 -6.73 -1.67
C GLU A 29 17.15 -7.65 -2.51
N LEU A 30 15.83 -7.47 -2.47
CA LEU A 30 14.87 -8.24 -3.27
C LEU A 30 14.70 -7.70 -4.70
N ASN A 31 15.24 -6.52 -5.01
CA ASN A 31 15.00 -5.82 -6.27
C ASN A 31 15.74 -6.51 -7.43
N VAL A 32 15.09 -7.49 -8.05
CA VAL A 32 15.57 -8.20 -9.24
C VAL A 32 14.68 -8.00 -10.47
N PHE A 33 13.55 -7.30 -10.32
CA PHE A 33 12.57 -7.03 -11.38
C PHE A 33 11.98 -5.62 -11.25
N PRO A 34 11.76 -4.89 -12.37
CA PRO A 34 12.14 -5.25 -13.74
C PRO A 34 13.63 -5.01 -14.04
N VAL A 35 14.30 -4.21 -13.20
CA VAL A 35 15.72 -3.88 -13.33
C VAL A 35 16.38 -4.13 -11.98
N PRO A 36 17.46 -4.92 -11.90
CA PRO A 36 18.13 -5.26 -10.65
C PRO A 36 19.10 -4.14 -10.20
N ASP A 37 18.58 -2.95 -9.93
CA ASP A 37 19.35 -1.77 -9.50
C ASP A 37 19.40 -1.57 -7.99
N GLY A 38 18.71 -2.41 -7.21
CA GLY A 38 18.82 -2.44 -5.75
C GLY A 38 18.28 -1.18 -5.07
N ASP A 39 17.25 -0.55 -5.63
CA ASP A 39 16.76 0.75 -5.18
C ASP A 39 15.27 0.80 -4.81
N THR A 40 14.55 -0.32 -4.91
CA THR A 40 13.08 -0.36 -4.74
C THR A 40 12.63 0.15 -3.38
N GLY A 41 13.22 -0.35 -2.30
CA GLY A 41 12.95 0.08 -0.94
C GLY A 41 13.35 1.54 -0.71
N THR A 42 14.49 1.95 -1.25
CA THR A 42 14.95 3.35 -1.19
C THR A 42 13.97 4.29 -1.89
N ASN A 43 13.51 3.94 -3.09
CA ASN A 43 12.54 4.68 -3.88
C ASN A 43 11.17 4.79 -3.18
N MET A 44 10.68 3.68 -2.63
CA MET A 44 9.42 3.66 -1.86
C MET A 44 9.55 4.48 -0.58
N PHE A 45 10.64 4.35 0.17
CA PHE A 45 10.88 5.11 1.41
C PHE A 45 10.92 6.61 1.15
N MET A 46 11.66 7.07 0.12
CA MET A 46 11.67 8.48 -0.26
C MET A 46 10.27 9.00 -0.61
N THR A 47 9.48 8.18 -1.30
CA THR A 47 8.11 8.50 -1.70
C THR A 47 7.20 8.68 -0.48
N VAL A 48 7.15 7.70 0.43
CA VAL A 48 6.27 7.76 1.61
C VAL A 48 6.78 8.74 2.67
N SER A 49 8.09 9.01 2.73
CA SER A 49 8.64 10.08 3.58
C SER A 49 8.20 11.46 3.11
N SER A 50 8.15 11.68 1.78
CA SER A 50 7.56 12.88 1.20
C SER A 50 6.07 13.00 1.55
N ALA A 51 5.34 11.90 1.47
CA ALA A 51 3.93 11.83 1.84
C ALA A 51 3.69 12.21 3.31
N LEU A 52 4.48 11.65 4.24
CA LEU A 52 4.34 11.93 5.67
C LEU A 52 4.68 13.38 6.02
N ARG A 53 5.65 14.00 5.34
CA ARG A 53 5.95 15.43 5.50
C ARG A 53 4.74 16.30 5.14
N GLU A 54 4.03 15.98 4.05
CA GLU A 54 2.81 16.72 3.67
C GLU A 54 1.68 16.52 4.71
N VAL A 55 1.51 15.31 5.25
CA VAL A 55 0.55 15.02 6.34
C VAL A 55 0.85 15.80 7.62
N ASN A 56 2.14 15.94 7.96
CA ASN A 56 2.54 16.71 9.14
C ASN A 56 2.33 18.21 8.92
N ALA A 57 2.53 18.71 7.69
CA ALA A 57 2.32 20.10 7.34
C ALA A 57 0.82 20.50 7.23
N CYS A 58 -0.09 19.55 6.96
CA CYS A 58 -1.49 19.91 6.74
C CYS A 58 -2.26 20.31 8.01
N GLY A 59 -1.76 19.96 9.21
CA GLY A 59 -2.38 20.34 10.49
C GLY A 59 -3.76 19.71 10.79
N SER A 60 -4.35 18.97 9.84
CA SER A 60 -5.68 18.40 9.98
C SER A 60 -5.71 17.08 10.76
N LEU A 61 -6.88 16.81 11.35
CA LEU A 61 -7.30 15.54 11.96
C LEU A 61 -8.46 14.88 11.20
N LEU A 62 -8.90 15.44 10.08
CA LEU A 62 -9.92 14.83 9.23
C LEU A 62 -9.27 13.79 8.30
N ILE A 63 -9.83 12.59 8.28
CA ILE A 63 -9.19 11.43 7.65
C ILE A 63 -9.04 11.59 6.13
N ASP A 64 -9.98 12.27 5.49
CA ASP A 64 -10.00 12.56 4.06
C ASP A 64 -8.93 13.61 3.69
N GLU A 65 -8.79 14.66 4.50
CA GLU A 65 -7.74 15.67 4.34
C GLU A 65 -6.34 15.08 4.59
N ILE A 66 -6.19 14.21 5.58
CA ILE A 66 -4.95 13.47 5.83
C ILE A 66 -4.61 12.56 4.64
N ALA A 67 -5.57 11.79 4.15
CA ALA A 67 -5.37 10.90 3.01
C ALA A 67 -5.02 11.69 1.74
N LEU A 68 -5.66 12.84 1.53
CA LEU A 68 -5.37 13.74 0.41
C LEU A 68 -3.97 14.34 0.52
N ALA A 69 -3.54 14.77 1.71
CA ALA A 69 -2.18 15.26 1.94
C ALA A 69 -1.15 14.15 1.68
N PHE A 70 -1.37 12.94 2.21
CA PHE A 70 -0.48 11.81 1.98
C PHE A 70 -0.36 11.47 0.49
N SER A 71 -1.49 11.36 -0.21
CA SER A 71 -1.55 11.12 -1.66
C SER A 71 -0.79 12.19 -2.46
N LYS A 72 -1.00 13.49 -2.16
CA LYS A 72 -0.29 14.59 -2.82
C LYS A 72 1.22 14.53 -2.56
N GLY A 73 1.63 14.30 -1.32
CA GLY A 73 3.04 14.22 -0.95
C GLY A 73 3.74 13.00 -1.56
N ALA A 74 3.05 11.86 -1.65
CA ALA A 74 3.54 10.67 -2.34
C ALA A 74 3.72 10.94 -3.84
N LEU A 75 2.74 11.57 -4.49
CA LEU A 75 2.83 11.88 -5.93
C LEU A 75 3.96 12.87 -6.23
N LYS A 76 4.07 13.96 -5.47
CA LYS A 76 5.16 14.95 -5.62
C LYS A 76 6.53 14.34 -5.35
N GLY A 77 6.60 13.39 -4.43
CA GLY A 77 7.84 12.76 -3.98
C GLY A 77 8.15 11.43 -4.66
N ALA A 78 7.37 10.99 -5.64
CA ALA A 78 7.51 9.69 -6.26
C ALA A 78 8.90 9.52 -6.89
N ARG A 79 9.57 8.41 -6.58
CA ARG A 79 10.89 8.04 -7.11
C ARG A 79 10.84 6.66 -7.72
N GLY A 80 11.47 6.50 -8.89
CA GLY A 80 11.49 5.23 -9.61
C GLY A 80 10.10 4.69 -9.96
N ASN A 81 10.06 3.46 -10.47
CA ASN A 81 8.80 2.81 -10.82
C ASN A 81 7.99 2.42 -9.57
N SER A 82 8.66 1.91 -8.54
CA SER A 82 8.01 1.49 -7.28
C SER A 82 7.33 2.67 -6.59
N GLY A 83 8.01 3.80 -6.43
CA GLY A 83 7.42 5.01 -5.85
C GLY A 83 6.27 5.58 -6.67
N VAL A 84 6.36 5.56 -8.01
CA VAL A 84 5.23 5.97 -8.87
C VAL A 84 4.03 5.05 -8.63
N ILE A 85 4.20 3.72 -8.65
CA ILE A 85 3.09 2.78 -8.43
C ILE A 85 2.49 2.96 -7.02
N SER A 86 3.31 3.02 -5.97
CA SER A 86 2.83 3.27 -4.61
C SER A 86 2.05 4.58 -4.50
N SER A 87 2.51 5.65 -5.16
CA SER A 87 1.78 6.93 -5.19
C SER A 87 0.38 6.80 -5.81
N GLN A 88 0.20 5.92 -6.79
CA GLN A 88 -1.10 5.66 -7.43
C GLN A 88 -2.02 4.82 -6.52
N ILE A 89 -1.47 3.89 -5.76
CA ILE A 89 -2.22 3.16 -4.72
C ILE A 89 -2.76 4.16 -3.68
N PHE A 90 -1.92 5.04 -3.16
CA PHE A 90 -2.34 6.06 -2.18
C PHE A 90 -3.30 7.09 -2.77
N LYS A 91 -3.19 7.41 -4.07
CA LYS A 91 -4.16 8.22 -4.78
C LYS A 91 -5.55 7.57 -4.76
N GLY A 92 -5.64 6.27 -5.01
CA GLY A 92 -6.92 5.56 -4.91
C GLY A 92 -7.48 5.53 -3.50
N PHE A 93 -6.61 5.34 -2.51
CA PHE A 93 -6.97 5.42 -1.08
C PHE A 93 -7.60 6.78 -0.74
N SER A 94 -6.97 7.88 -1.16
CA SER A 94 -7.48 9.24 -0.97
C SER A 94 -8.81 9.49 -1.68
N VAL A 95 -9.00 8.97 -2.89
CA VAL A 95 -10.28 9.09 -3.63
C VAL A 95 -11.41 8.40 -2.88
N ALA A 96 -11.18 7.19 -2.36
CA ALA A 96 -12.20 6.44 -1.62
C ALA A 96 -12.54 7.07 -0.25
N LEU A 97 -11.58 7.73 0.39
CA LEU A 97 -11.79 8.45 1.65
C LEU A 97 -12.42 9.83 1.51
N SER A 98 -12.51 10.40 0.30
CA SER A 98 -13.07 11.74 0.11
C SER A 98 -14.45 11.91 0.75
N GLY A 99 -14.59 12.88 1.66
CA GLY A 99 -15.83 13.16 2.40
C GLY A 99 -16.22 12.10 3.44
N LYS A 100 -15.33 11.17 3.79
CA LYS A 100 -15.54 10.21 4.89
C LYS A 100 -14.99 10.80 6.19
N ALA A 101 -15.68 10.54 7.30
CA ALA A 101 -15.25 10.98 8.63
C ALA A 101 -14.33 9.97 9.32
N GLU A 102 -14.44 8.68 8.99
CA GLU A 102 -13.82 7.58 9.74
C GLU A 102 -13.41 6.44 8.79
N LEU A 103 -12.40 5.66 9.19
CA LEU A 103 -11.96 4.47 8.48
C LEU A 103 -12.42 3.22 9.23
N THR A 104 -13.45 2.59 8.66
CA THR A 104 -14.00 1.29 9.04
C THR A 104 -13.44 0.18 8.15
N ALA A 105 -13.70 -1.08 8.47
CA ALA A 105 -13.36 -2.22 7.59
C ALA A 105 -13.91 -2.08 6.17
N LYS A 106 -15.16 -1.60 6.03
CA LYS A 106 -15.80 -1.38 4.73
C LYS A 106 -15.07 -0.30 3.92
N THR A 107 -14.87 0.87 4.52
CA THR A 107 -14.17 1.96 3.83
C THR A 107 -12.72 1.60 3.54
N PHE A 108 -12.05 0.83 4.39
CA PHE A 108 -10.70 0.32 4.12
C PHE A 108 -10.67 -0.62 2.92
N ALA A 109 -11.64 -1.52 2.80
CA ALA A 109 -11.80 -2.36 1.61
C ALA A 109 -12.02 -1.53 0.34
N ASP A 110 -12.90 -0.52 0.40
CA ASP A 110 -13.14 0.41 -0.71
C ASP A 110 -11.84 1.14 -1.11
N CYS A 111 -11.00 1.51 -0.14
CA CYS A 111 -9.73 2.17 -0.37
C CYS A 111 -8.70 1.26 -1.05
N LEU A 112 -8.57 0.01 -0.61
CA LEU A 112 -7.68 -0.97 -1.25
C LEU A 112 -8.13 -1.27 -2.68
N GLN A 113 -9.44 -1.47 -2.88
CA GLN A 113 -10.03 -1.68 -4.21
C GLN A 113 -9.72 -0.50 -5.12
N LYS A 114 -9.96 0.73 -4.64
CA LYS A 114 -9.69 1.92 -5.46
C LYS A 114 -8.21 2.15 -5.72
N GLY A 115 -7.36 1.82 -4.75
CA GLY A 115 -5.90 1.84 -4.88
C GLY A 115 -5.42 0.87 -5.96
N ALA A 116 -5.89 -0.37 -5.94
CA ALA A 116 -5.59 -1.36 -6.96
C ALA A 116 -6.04 -0.90 -8.36
N GLU A 117 -7.30 -0.47 -8.51
CA GLU A 117 -7.83 0.02 -9.79
C GLU A 117 -6.97 1.12 -10.41
N ILE A 118 -6.62 2.14 -9.62
CA ILE A 118 -5.84 3.29 -10.11
C ILE A 118 -4.39 2.89 -10.39
N ALA A 119 -3.78 2.03 -9.55
CA ALA A 119 -2.42 1.56 -9.76
C ALA A 119 -2.31 0.73 -11.05
N TYR A 120 -3.23 -0.21 -11.29
CA TYR A 120 -3.27 -0.98 -12.54
C TYR A 120 -3.49 -0.07 -13.75
N GLY A 121 -4.39 0.91 -13.67
CA GLY A 121 -4.67 1.84 -14.76
C GLY A 121 -3.52 2.80 -15.09
N ALA A 122 -2.59 3.01 -14.14
CA ALA A 122 -1.43 3.88 -14.33
C ALA A 122 -0.22 3.18 -14.97
N VAL A 123 -0.24 1.84 -15.06
CA VAL A 123 0.86 1.05 -15.62
C VAL A 123 0.49 0.59 -17.03
N THR A 124 1.28 0.97 -18.04
CA THR A 124 1.01 0.65 -19.45
C THR A 124 0.92 -0.86 -19.73
N LYS A 125 1.72 -1.66 -19.01
CA LYS A 125 1.74 -3.13 -19.13
C LYS A 125 1.78 -3.74 -17.72
N PRO A 126 0.64 -3.83 -17.02
CA PRO A 126 0.57 -4.43 -15.69
C PRO A 126 1.12 -5.86 -15.71
N LYS A 127 1.81 -6.25 -14.65
CA LYS A 127 2.40 -7.57 -14.50
C LYS A 127 1.91 -8.21 -13.21
N GLU A 128 1.31 -9.39 -13.34
CA GLU A 128 1.06 -10.23 -12.18
C GLU A 128 2.38 -10.75 -11.59
N GLY A 129 2.37 -11.07 -10.30
CA GLY A 129 3.57 -11.36 -9.53
C GLY A 129 4.33 -10.12 -9.05
N THR A 130 3.70 -8.94 -9.11
CA THR A 130 4.27 -7.67 -8.58
C THR A 130 3.43 -7.11 -7.44
N ILE A 131 3.82 -5.96 -6.88
CA ILE A 131 3.01 -5.12 -5.98
C ILE A 131 1.54 -4.99 -6.42
N LEU A 132 1.28 -4.98 -7.74
CA LEU A 132 -0.07 -4.92 -8.30
C LEU A 132 -0.90 -6.14 -7.90
N THR A 133 -0.34 -7.35 -7.99
CA THR A 133 -1.00 -8.57 -7.56
C THR A 133 -1.28 -8.55 -6.05
N VAL A 134 -0.30 -8.10 -5.26
CA VAL A 134 -0.45 -8.03 -3.80
C VAL A 134 -1.60 -7.11 -3.41
N ILE A 135 -1.62 -5.87 -3.91
CA ILE A 135 -2.70 -4.92 -3.59
C ILE A 135 -4.06 -5.39 -4.10
N ARG A 136 -4.12 -6.04 -5.27
CA ARG A 136 -5.36 -6.61 -5.82
C ARG A 136 -5.93 -7.69 -4.93
N VAL A 137 -5.12 -8.68 -4.52
CA VAL A 137 -5.59 -9.79 -3.68
C VAL A 137 -5.94 -9.32 -2.27
N MET A 138 -5.18 -8.38 -1.71
CA MET A 138 -5.56 -7.71 -0.45
C MET A 138 -6.92 -7.02 -0.58
N ALA A 139 -7.18 -6.31 -1.69
CA ALA A 139 -8.45 -5.65 -1.93
C ALA A 139 -9.63 -6.63 -2.10
N GLU A 140 -9.43 -7.71 -2.84
CA GLU A 140 -10.43 -8.79 -3.02
C GLU A 140 -10.79 -9.44 -1.68
N THR A 141 -9.79 -9.80 -0.87
CA THR A 141 -9.98 -10.36 0.47
C THR A 141 -10.67 -9.36 1.40
N ALA A 142 -10.21 -8.10 1.44
CA ALA A 142 -10.83 -7.05 2.24
C ALA A 142 -12.31 -6.85 1.88
N THR A 143 -12.62 -6.85 0.58
CA THR A 143 -14.00 -6.72 0.09
C THR A 143 -14.87 -7.90 0.51
N SER A 144 -14.33 -9.12 0.44
CA SER A 144 -15.03 -10.34 0.88
C SER A 144 -15.32 -10.29 2.39
N LEU A 145 -14.31 -9.95 3.19
CA LEU A 145 -14.45 -9.84 4.65
C LEU A 145 -15.43 -8.74 5.05
N ALA A 146 -15.41 -7.58 4.39
CA ALA A 146 -16.31 -6.46 4.66
C ALA A 146 -17.79 -6.77 4.32
N LYS A 147 -18.05 -7.74 3.44
CA LYS A 147 -19.41 -8.22 3.13
C LYS A 147 -19.93 -9.25 4.12
N SER A 148 -19.08 -9.78 5.01
CA SER A 148 -19.50 -10.75 6.02
C SER A 148 -20.54 -10.15 6.96
N ARG A 149 -21.57 -10.94 7.30
CA ARG A 149 -22.60 -10.54 8.28
C ARG A 149 -22.06 -10.52 9.71
N ARG A 150 -20.88 -11.10 9.96
CA ARG A 150 -20.23 -11.07 11.27
C ARG A 150 -19.54 -9.72 11.43
N LYS A 151 -19.97 -8.94 12.42
CA LYS A 151 -19.20 -7.77 12.87
C LYS A 151 -17.83 -8.27 13.33
N SER A 152 -16.78 -7.84 12.64
CA SER A 152 -15.39 -8.08 13.02
C SER A 152 -14.79 -6.78 13.50
N GLU A 153 -13.96 -6.85 14.53
CA GLU A 153 -13.14 -5.71 14.92
C GLU A 153 -12.16 -5.37 13.80
N PHE A 154 -11.79 -4.09 13.68
CA PHE A 154 -10.88 -3.63 12.65
C PHE A 154 -9.54 -4.36 12.69
N ASP A 155 -9.04 -4.70 13.89
CA ASP A 155 -7.76 -5.38 14.09
C ASP A 155 -7.78 -6.82 13.53
N GLU A 156 -8.87 -7.57 13.76
CA GLU A 156 -9.04 -8.93 13.22
C GLU A 156 -9.19 -8.89 11.70
N PHE A 157 -9.98 -7.93 11.19
CA PHE A 157 -10.13 -7.69 9.76
C PHE A 157 -8.79 -7.36 9.09
N TYR A 158 -8.05 -6.40 9.66
CA TYR A 158 -6.79 -5.92 9.12
C TYR A 158 -5.74 -7.03 9.11
N LYS A 159 -5.66 -7.84 10.18
CA LYS A 159 -4.78 -9.01 10.24
C LYS A 159 -5.04 -9.99 9.09
N LYS A 160 -6.30 -10.36 8.83
CA LYS A 160 -6.65 -11.28 7.73
C LYS A 160 -6.30 -10.72 6.35
N VAL A 161 -6.42 -9.40 6.18
CA VAL A 161 -6.02 -8.74 4.93
C VAL A 161 -4.50 -8.76 4.75
N LEU A 162 -3.74 -8.53 5.83
CA LEU A 162 -2.28 -8.66 5.82
C LEU A 162 -1.83 -10.09 5.55
N ASP A 163 -2.43 -11.08 6.22
CA ASP A 163 -2.12 -12.51 6.00
C ASP A 163 -2.33 -12.89 4.52
N ALA A 164 -3.42 -12.43 3.91
CA ALA A 164 -3.66 -12.65 2.47
C ALA A 164 -2.64 -11.94 1.57
N GLY A 165 -2.15 -10.77 1.98
CA GLY A 165 -1.07 -10.04 1.28
C GLY A 165 0.26 -10.79 1.35
N GLU A 166 0.62 -11.34 2.51
CA GLU A 166 1.82 -12.15 2.68
C GLU A 166 1.70 -13.47 1.88
N ASP A 167 0.56 -14.16 1.96
CA ASP A 167 0.32 -15.40 1.23
C ASP A 167 0.48 -15.24 -0.30
N ILE A 168 -0.02 -14.13 -0.86
CA ILE A 168 0.12 -13.86 -2.29
C ILE A 168 1.52 -13.38 -2.66
N LEU A 169 2.18 -12.62 -1.76
CA LEU A 169 3.57 -12.21 -1.94
C LEU A 169 4.49 -13.41 -2.08
N GLN A 170 4.31 -14.43 -1.23
CA GLN A 170 5.08 -15.68 -1.29
C GLN A 170 4.88 -16.46 -2.61
N LYS A 171 3.77 -16.22 -3.32
CA LYS A 171 3.47 -16.83 -4.62
C LYS A 171 3.95 -16.00 -5.81
N THR A 172 4.47 -14.80 -5.59
CA THR A 172 5.03 -13.98 -6.69
C THR A 172 6.13 -14.71 -7.51
N PRO A 173 6.98 -15.58 -6.95
CA PRO A 173 7.94 -16.36 -7.73
C PRO A 173 7.28 -17.34 -8.71
N GLU A 174 6.10 -17.87 -8.39
CA GLU A 174 5.34 -18.76 -9.29
C GLU A 174 4.78 -18.01 -10.51
N MET A 175 4.66 -16.68 -10.42
CA MET A 175 4.06 -15.83 -11.44
C MET A 175 5.09 -15.13 -12.33
N LEU A 176 6.29 -14.87 -11.80
CA LEU A 176 7.38 -14.23 -12.51
C LEU A 176 8.66 -15.09 -12.46
N PRO A 177 9.08 -15.70 -13.59
CA PRO A 177 10.24 -16.59 -13.64
C PRO A 177 11.55 -15.99 -13.12
N VAL A 178 11.73 -14.67 -13.25
CA VAL A 178 12.93 -13.97 -12.74
C VAL A 178 13.02 -14.01 -11.21
N LEU A 179 11.87 -13.91 -10.53
CA LEU A 179 11.78 -14.00 -9.08
C LEU A 179 12.11 -15.41 -8.60
N ALA A 180 11.55 -16.44 -9.26
CA ALA A 180 11.89 -17.84 -8.99
C ALA A 180 13.37 -18.17 -9.21
N THR A 181 13.96 -17.64 -10.28
CA THR A 181 15.39 -17.86 -10.59
C THR A 181 16.30 -17.25 -9.52
N ALA A 182 15.92 -16.08 -9.01
CA ALA A 182 16.65 -15.41 -7.94
C ALA A 182 16.31 -15.94 -6.53
N GLY A 183 15.27 -16.75 -6.38
CA GLY A 183 14.82 -17.28 -5.09
C GLY A 183 14.24 -16.21 -4.15
N VAL A 184 13.68 -15.13 -4.70
CA VAL A 184 13.16 -13.98 -3.95
C VAL A 184 11.71 -13.68 -4.33
N VAL A 185 10.97 -13.03 -3.43
CA VAL A 185 9.64 -12.47 -3.73
C VAL A 185 9.76 -11.07 -4.37
N ASP A 186 8.65 -10.53 -4.88
CA ASP A 186 8.63 -9.18 -5.44
C ASP A 186 8.99 -8.11 -4.39
N ALA A 187 10.00 -7.29 -4.69
CA ALA A 187 10.44 -6.21 -3.82
C ALA A 187 9.32 -5.17 -3.57
N GLY A 188 8.60 -4.79 -4.63
CA GLY A 188 7.52 -3.81 -4.52
C GLY A 188 6.35 -4.33 -3.68
N GLY A 189 6.02 -5.62 -3.80
CA GLY A 189 5.00 -6.27 -3.01
C GLY A 189 5.39 -6.48 -1.55
N ARG A 190 6.69 -6.61 -1.25
CA ARG A 190 7.22 -6.68 0.12
C ARG A 190 7.20 -5.32 0.81
N GLY A 191 7.51 -4.25 0.08
CA GLY A 191 7.54 -2.87 0.58
C GLY A 191 6.16 -2.29 0.87
#